data_AF-S9ZNI5-F1
#
_entry.id   AF-S9ZNI5-F1
#
_cell.length_a   1.000
_cell.length_b   1.000
_cell.length_c   1.000
_cell.angle_alpha   90.00
_cell.angle_beta   90.00
_cell.angle_gamma   90.00
#
_symmetry.space_group_name_H-M   'P 1'
#
loop_
_entity.id
_entity.type
_entity.pdbx_description
1 polymer ?
#
loop_
_entity_poly.entity_id
_entity_poly.type
_entity_poly.pdbx_seq_one_letter_code
_entity_poly.pdbx_strand_id
1 'polypeptide(L)'
;MGTGGSSSRAGPVPLSALLNDAANRIPSTASGPLPNDGFLFSGNRHDSVPRRLLLDTRLTPLERNAWQVFRLLLNDDGITAFPTYEALRPYLASLPCTPKASHETVARALTLLRLTRWLSLVRRRRDPRTGRIQGNLYVLHDEPLTPFEAMQLDPDYLGLVSQALTHASKAVQRVGLHTLWEIAEDPLLSGRSLPTRLQVLAHRLTDEHTGEAPSYPQKPDAAKSEEGEDALLRNDEPPASESEAGPYST
;
A
#
# COMPACT_ATOMS: atom_id res chain seq x y z
N MET A 1 70.72 21.02 16.43
CA MET A 1 70.48 19.56 16.36
C MET A 1 69.01 19.30 16.70
N GLY A 2 68.30 18.37 16.07
CA GLY A 2 68.79 17.52 14.96
C GLY A 2 67.99 16.25 14.62
N THR A 3 66.74 16.09 15.07
CA THR A 3 65.88 14.92 14.80
C THR A 3 64.42 15.41 14.69
N GLY A 4 63.60 15.07 13.69
CA GLY A 4 63.79 14.11 12.60
C GLY A 4 63.48 12.68 13.07
N GLY A 5 62.33 12.06 12.75
CA GLY A 5 61.15 12.56 12.04
C GLY A 5 60.51 11.48 11.18
N SER A 6 59.41 10.88 11.65
CA SER A 6 58.74 9.75 10.98
C SER A 6 57.22 9.75 11.17
N SER A 7 56.58 10.90 10.95
CA SER A 7 55.13 10.92 10.67
C SER A 7 54.89 10.16 9.36
N SER A 8 54.40 8.92 9.46
CA SER A 8 54.15 8.07 8.31
C SER A 8 52.97 8.62 7.50
N ARG A 9 53.28 9.48 6.52
CA ARG A 9 52.38 9.76 5.39
C ARG A 9 52.30 8.49 4.53
N ALA A 10 51.49 7.54 4.97
CA ALA A 10 51.09 6.42 4.14
C ALA A 10 50.44 6.98 2.87
N GLY A 11 51.05 6.68 1.71
CA GLY A 11 50.44 6.96 0.41
C GLY A 11 49.18 6.12 0.18
N PRO A 12 48.43 6.37 -0.91
CA PRO A 12 47.31 5.51 -1.27
C PRO A 12 47.79 4.06 -1.40
N VAL A 13 47.18 3.16 -0.62
CA VAL A 13 47.57 1.74 -0.59
C VAL A 13 47.32 1.14 -1.98
N PRO A 14 48.32 0.48 -2.61
CA PRO A 14 48.15 -0.08 -3.94
C PRO A 14 47.09 -1.20 -3.92
N LEU A 15 46.20 -1.19 -4.91
CA LEU A 15 45.08 -2.13 -5.01
C LEU A 15 45.52 -3.60 -4.93
N SER A 16 46.69 -3.94 -5.50
CA SER A 16 47.29 -5.29 -5.39
C SER A 16 47.56 -5.73 -3.95
N ALA A 17 47.98 -4.82 -3.06
CA ALA A 17 48.16 -5.15 -1.64
C ALA A 17 46.82 -5.41 -0.95
N LEU A 18 45.77 -4.64 -1.26
CA LEU A 18 44.41 -4.84 -0.74
C LEU A 18 43.79 -6.15 -1.26
N LEU A 19 44.02 -6.50 -2.54
CA LEU A 19 43.55 -7.77 -3.13
C LEU A 19 44.27 -8.98 -2.51
N ASN A 20 45.58 -8.90 -2.31
CA ASN A 20 46.35 -9.97 -1.66
C ASN A 20 45.93 -10.14 -0.18
N ASP A 21 45.72 -9.05 0.55
CA ASP A 21 45.19 -9.05 1.92
C ASP A 21 43.77 -9.63 1.98
N ALA A 22 42.90 -9.30 1.02
CA ALA A 22 41.56 -9.90 0.92
C ALA A 22 41.61 -11.40 0.62
N ALA A 23 42.47 -11.84 -0.30
CA ALA A 23 42.65 -13.26 -0.64
C ALA A 23 43.13 -14.08 0.57
N ASN A 24 44.08 -13.55 1.34
CA ASN A 24 44.60 -14.17 2.57
C ASN A 24 43.55 -14.28 3.70
N ARG A 25 42.39 -13.63 3.58
CA ARG A 25 41.29 -13.64 4.56
C ARG A 25 40.12 -14.54 4.15
N ILE A 26 40.17 -15.21 2.99
CA ILE A 26 39.13 -16.15 2.57
C ILE A 26 39.17 -17.36 3.52
N PRO A 27 38.08 -17.65 4.27
CA PRO A 27 38.10 -18.75 5.23
C PRO A 27 38.11 -20.09 4.51
N SER A 28 39.12 -20.92 4.80
CA SER A 28 39.17 -22.32 4.37
C SER A 28 38.15 -23.14 5.15
N THR A 29 36.98 -23.42 4.56
CA THR A 29 35.96 -24.27 5.18
C THR A 29 36.42 -25.72 5.19
N ALA A 30 36.62 -26.29 6.39
CA ALA A 30 37.29 -27.57 6.61
C ALA A 30 36.48 -28.84 6.20
N SER A 31 35.64 -28.76 5.17
CA SER A 31 34.73 -29.85 4.77
C SER A 31 34.33 -29.79 3.28
N GLY A 32 35.30 -29.96 2.37
CA GLY A 32 35.01 -30.18 0.94
C GLY A 32 36.23 -30.00 0.03
N PRO A 33 36.33 -30.72 -1.10
CA PRO A 33 37.42 -30.58 -2.08
C PRO A 33 37.14 -29.49 -3.15
N LEU A 34 36.23 -28.56 -2.88
CA LEU A 34 35.83 -27.49 -3.81
C LEU A 34 36.61 -26.20 -3.53
N PRO A 35 36.96 -25.39 -4.55
CA PRO A 35 37.52 -24.07 -4.34
C PRO A 35 36.55 -23.15 -3.57
N ASN A 36 37.07 -22.39 -2.61
CA ASN A 36 36.31 -21.35 -1.91
C ASN A 36 36.45 -20.02 -2.65
N ASP A 37 35.46 -19.70 -3.50
CA ASP A 37 35.40 -18.41 -4.19
C ASP A 37 35.16 -17.25 -3.18
N GLY A 38 36.08 -16.28 -3.18
CA GLY A 38 35.94 -15.04 -2.43
C GLY A 38 35.46 -13.89 -3.31
N PHE A 39 34.52 -13.08 -2.80
CA PHE A 39 34.05 -11.86 -3.48
C PHE A 39 34.41 -10.61 -2.67
N LEU A 40 34.91 -9.58 -3.36
CA LEU A 40 35.25 -8.28 -2.75
C LEU A 40 34.35 -7.19 -3.33
N PHE A 41 33.59 -6.52 -2.46
CA PHE A 41 32.80 -5.35 -2.85
C PHE A 41 33.62 -4.06 -2.69
N SER A 42 33.89 -3.39 -3.81
CA SER A 42 34.70 -2.17 -3.91
C SER A 42 33.89 -0.86 -3.93
N GLY A 43 32.56 -0.92 -3.84
CA GLY A 43 31.67 0.24 -3.91
C GLY A 43 31.31 0.88 -2.56
N ASN A 44 30.53 1.96 -2.62
CA ASN A 44 29.91 2.59 -1.45
C ASN A 44 28.87 1.64 -0.83
N ARG A 45 28.86 1.52 0.51
CA ARG A 45 28.13 0.46 1.24
C ARG A 45 26.74 0.85 1.76
N HIS A 46 26.09 1.87 1.19
CA HIS A 46 24.92 2.52 1.81
C HIS A 46 23.70 2.59 0.92
N ASP A 47 23.12 1.42 0.65
CA ASP A 47 21.66 1.25 0.61
C ASP A 47 21.34 -0.14 1.17
N SER A 48 20.63 -0.22 2.31
CA SER A 48 20.41 -1.46 3.04
C SER A 48 19.10 -2.14 2.62
N VAL A 49 19.19 -3.23 1.86
CA VAL A 49 18.03 -4.02 1.43
C VAL A 49 17.60 -4.97 2.56
N PRO A 50 16.34 -4.96 3.02
CA PRO A 50 15.89 -5.85 4.09
C PRO A 50 16.05 -7.32 3.73
N ARG A 51 16.69 -8.10 4.59
CA ARG A 51 16.87 -9.56 4.38
C ARG A 51 15.53 -10.28 4.19
N ARG A 52 14.47 -9.83 4.87
CA ARG A 52 13.10 -10.36 4.71
C ARG A 52 12.54 -10.14 3.30
N LEU A 53 12.86 -9.04 2.61
CA LEU A 53 12.41 -8.77 1.24
C LEU A 53 12.99 -9.78 0.25
N LEU A 54 14.27 -10.11 0.41
CA LEU A 54 14.98 -11.08 -0.42
C LEU A 54 14.51 -12.52 -0.18
N LEU A 55 14.00 -12.81 1.01
CA LEU A 55 13.46 -14.12 1.41
C LEU A 55 11.95 -14.26 1.19
N ASP A 56 11.20 -13.17 0.95
CA ASP A 56 9.75 -13.21 0.74
C ASP A 56 9.38 -13.94 -0.56
N THR A 57 8.95 -15.19 -0.43
CA THR A 57 8.59 -16.11 -1.53
C THR A 57 7.35 -15.68 -2.31
N ARG A 58 6.59 -14.70 -1.80
CA ARG A 58 5.41 -14.12 -2.47
C ARG A 58 5.83 -13.12 -3.57
N LEU A 59 7.05 -12.59 -3.51
CA LEU A 59 7.62 -11.64 -4.47
C LEU A 59 8.60 -12.30 -5.45
N THR A 60 8.59 -11.87 -6.71
CA THR A 60 9.64 -12.22 -7.68
C THR A 60 10.79 -11.19 -7.64
N PRO A 61 11.93 -11.45 -8.30
CA PRO A 61 13.01 -10.47 -8.40
C PRO A 61 12.57 -9.10 -8.94
N LEU A 62 11.53 -9.02 -9.78
CA LEU A 62 11.00 -7.76 -10.30
C LEU A 62 10.40 -6.88 -9.19
N GLU A 63 9.60 -7.46 -8.30
CA GLU A 63 8.97 -6.70 -7.22
C GLU A 63 9.98 -6.34 -6.11
N ARG A 64 10.95 -7.22 -5.83
CA ARG A 64 12.09 -6.92 -4.94
C ARG A 64 12.96 -5.80 -5.49
N ASN A 65 13.17 -5.76 -6.80
CA ASN A 65 13.84 -4.66 -7.49
C ASN A 65 13.01 -3.37 -7.42
N ALA A 66 11.69 -3.43 -7.60
CA ALA A 66 10.81 -2.27 -7.46
C ALA A 66 10.87 -1.63 -6.07
N TRP A 67 10.90 -2.43 -4.99
CA TRP A 67 11.11 -1.90 -3.64
C TRP A 67 12.44 -1.14 -3.51
N GLN A 68 13.54 -1.70 -4.04
CA GLN A 68 14.87 -1.06 -4.02
C GLN A 68 14.90 0.23 -4.83
N VAL A 69 14.25 0.25 -6.00
CA VAL A 69 14.09 1.46 -6.83
C VAL A 69 13.27 2.51 -6.11
N PHE A 70 12.21 2.13 -5.38
CA PHE A 70 11.44 3.09 -4.59
C PHE A 70 12.28 3.66 -3.44
N ARG A 71 13.10 2.84 -2.77
CA ARG A 71 14.03 3.29 -1.74
C ARG A 71 15.07 4.28 -2.28
N LEU A 72 15.68 3.96 -3.43
CA LEU A 72 16.67 4.80 -4.12
C LEU A 72 16.10 6.15 -4.62
N LEU A 73 14.77 6.23 -4.83
CA LEU A 73 14.06 7.43 -5.29
C LEU A 73 13.35 8.18 -4.14
N LEU A 74 13.65 7.85 -2.88
CA LEU A 74 13.34 8.70 -1.72
C LEU A 74 14.51 9.67 -1.49
N ASN A 75 14.20 10.97 -1.44
CA ASN A 75 15.12 12.00 -0.93
C ASN A 75 15.49 11.71 0.53
N ASP A 76 16.62 12.26 0.97
CA ASP A 76 17.13 12.10 2.35
C ASP A 76 16.11 12.55 3.43
N ASP A 77 15.24 13.52 3.11
CA ASP A 77 14.14 13.99 3.98
C ASP A 77 13.02 12.94 4.22
N GLY A 78 13.08 11.78 3.55
CA GLY A 78 12.11 10.68 3.67
C GLY A 78 10.74 10.93 3.03
N ILE A 79 10.44 12.16 2.59
CA ILE A 79 9.17 12.55 1.97
C ILE A 79 9.41 13.01 0.53
N THR A 80 9.06 12.17 -0.45
CA THR A 80 9.00 12.58 -1.87
C THR A 80 7.58 12.52 -2.42
N ALA A 81 7.36 13.28 -3.50
CA ALA A 81 6.26 12.97 -4.40
C ALA A 81 6.55 11.60 -5.04
N PHE A 82 5.65 10.64 -4.86
CA PHE A 82 5.85 9.27 -5.33
C PHE A 82 6.22 9.26 -6.83
N PRO A 83 7.30 8.56 -7.26
CA PRO A 83 7.76 8.61 -8.64
C PRO A 83 6.65 8.26 -9.65
N THR A 84 6.53 9.06 -10.70
CA THR A 84 5.54 8.79 -11.75
C THR A 84 5.82 7.45 -12.42
N TYR A 85 4.81 6.79 -12.98
CA TYR A 85 5.03 5.50 -13.65
C TYR A 85 6.10 5.62 -14.75
N GLU A 86 6.14 6.74 -15.49
CA GLU A 86 7.21 7.00 -16.47
C GLU A 86 8.63 7.07 -15.89
N ALA A 87 8.79 7.54 -14.65
CA ALA A 87 10.08 7.54 -13.94
C ALA A 87 10.48 6.14 -13.45
N LEU A 88 9.49 5.30 -13.12
CA LEU A 88 9.72 3.91 -12.67
C LEU A 88 9.99 2.94 -13.83
N ARG A 89 9.37 3.17 -15.00
CA ARG A 89 9.44 2.26 -16.16
C ARG A 89 10.86 1.86 -16.58
N PRO A 90 11.90 2.72 -16.62
CA PRO A 90 13.26 2.33 -17.00
C PRO A 90 13.85 1.24 -16.09
N TYR A 91 13.64 1.34 -14.78
CA TYR A 91 14.22 0.42 -13.79
C TYR A 91 13.50 -0.92 -13.70
N LEU A 92 12.28 -1.03 -14.25
CA LEU A 92 11.39 -2.20 -14.11
C LEU A 92 11.27 -3.03 -15.39
N ALA A 93 12.18 -2.86 -16.35
CA ALA A 93 12.23 -3.69 -17.54
C ALA A 93 12.61 -5.13 -17.19
N SER A 94 11.78 -6.10 -17.58
CA SER A 94 11.95 -7.53 -17.24
C SER A 94 12.67 -8.34 -18.33
N LEU A 95 13.22 -7.68 -19.35
CA LEU A 95 13.91 -8.31 -20.48
C LEU A 95 15.19 -7.51 -20.79
N PRO A 96 16.32 -8.17 -21.12
CA PRO A 96 17.54 -7.50 -21.57
C PRO A 96 17.28 -6.55 -22.76
N CYS A 97 18.07 -5.47 -22.83
CA CYS A 97 18.00 -4.45 -23.89
C CYS A 97 16.64 -3.75 -24.07
N THR A 98 15.66 -3.97 -23.18
CA THR A 98 14.37 -3.29 -23.20
C THR A 98 14.46 -1.99 -22.38
N PRO A 99 14.30 -0.79 -22.97
CA PRO A 99 14.63 0.46 -22.27
C PRO A 99 13.57 0.93 -21.26
N LYS A 100 12.35 0.38 -21.31
CA LYS A 100 11.24 0.70 -20.40
C LYS A 100 10.29 -0.49 -20.25
N ALA A 101 9.83 -0.74 -19.03
CA ALA A 101 8.70 -1.62 -18.71
C ALA A 101 7.39 -1.17 -19.38
N SER A 102 6.32 -1.97 -19.30
CA SER A 102 4.96 -1.49 -19.60
C SER A 102 4.33 -0.82 -18.36
N HIS A 103 3.27 -0.04 -18.56
CA HIS A 103 2.49 0.52 -17.44
C HIS A 103 1.84 -0.60 -16.59
N GLU A 104 1.46 -1.72 -17.22
CA GLU A 104 0.94 -2.90 -16.54
C GLU A 104 2.01 -3.56 -15.66
N THR A 105 3.27 -3.63 -16.13
CA THR A 105 4.40 -4.14 -15.32
C THR A 105 4.56 -3.35 -14.02
N VAL A 106 4.52 -2.02 -14.10
CA VAL A 106 4.61 -1.12 -12.93
C VAL A 106 3.40 -1.30 -12.02
N ALA A 107 2.19 -1.33 -12.58
CA ALA A 107 0.95 -1.53 -11.83
C ALA A 107 0.93 -2.89 -11.10
N ARG A 108 1.35 -3.97 -11.75
CA ARG A 108 1.43 -5.31 -11.16
C ARG A 108 2.42 -5.35 -10.00
N ALA A 109 3.59 -4.73 -10.16
CA ALA A 109 4.59 -4.68 -9.10
C ALA A 109 4.08 -3.91 -7.87
N LEU A 110 3.40 -2.77 -8.08
CA LEU A 110 2.76 -2.00 -7.01
C LEU A 110 1.63 -2.78 -6.31
N THR A 111 0.79 -3.47 -7.06
CA THR A 111 -0.27 -4.34 -6.52
C THR A 111 0.31 -5.47 -5.65
N LEU A 112 1.38 -6.13 -6.11
CA LEU A 112 2.03 -7.21 -5.37
C LEU A 112 2.73 -6.71 -4.11
N LEU A 113 3.46 -5.59 -4.16
CA LEU A 113 4.08 -4.95 -2.99
C LEU A 113 3.04 -4.47 -1.95
N ARG A 114 1.85 -4.02 -2.40
CA ARG A 114 0.74 -3.71 -1.48
C ARG A 114 0.12 -4.96 -0.86
N LEU A 115 -0.21 -6.00 -1.64
CA LEU A 115 -0.80 -7.24 -1.12
C LEU A 115 0.10 -7.89 -0.06
N THR A 116 1.40 -7.94 -0.33
CA THR A 116 2.44 -8.47 0.57
C THR A 116 2.83 -7.53 1.73
N ARG A 117 2.25 -6.33 1.79
CA ARG A 117 2.38 -5.31 2.84
C ARG A 117 3.76 -4.67 2.99
N TRP A 118 4.57 -4.69 1.92
CA TRP A 118 5.83 -3.93 1.81
C TRP A 118 5.61 -2.45 1.40
N LEU A 119 4.40 -2.12 0.95
CA LEU A 119 3.98 -0.79 0.53
C LEU A 119 2.52 -0.56 0.97
N SER A 120 2.17 0.60 1.49
CA SER A 120 0.78 0.96 1.85
C SER A 120 0.33 2.22 1.11
N LEU A 121 -0.92 2.29 0.66
CA LEU A 121 -1.55 3.48 0.07
C LEU A 121 -2.37 4.22 1.14
N VAL A 122 -1.73 5.15 1.84
CA VAL A 122 -2.27 5.78 3.05
C VAL A 122 -3.33 6.85 2.73
N ARG A 123 -3.17 7.58 1.62
CA ARG A 123 -4.14 8.61 1.21
C ARG A 123 -4.14 8.82 -0.30
N ARG A 124 -5.33 8.74 -0.91
CA ARG A 124 -5.60 9.28 -2.25
C ARG A 124 -6.00 10.76 -2.09
N ARG A 125 -5.10 11.70 -2.39
CA ARG A 125 -5.46 13.13 -2.47
C ARG A 125 -6.45 13.31 -3.62
N ARG A 126 -7.61 13.90 -3.33
CA ARG A 126 -8.61 14.30 -4.34
C ARG A 126 -8.79 15.81 -4.30
N ASP A 127 -9.07 16.38 -5.46
CA ASP A 127 -9.50 17.76 -5.63
C ASP A 127 -10.86 17.97 -4.95
N PRO A 128 -10.97 18.85 -3.93
CA PRO A 128 -12.25 19.11 -3.26
C PRO A 128 -13.33 19.72 -4.17
N ARG A 129 -12.96 20.39 -5.26
CA ARG A 129 -13.89 21.02 -6.21
C ARG A 129 -14.26 20.12 -7.40
N THR A 130 -13.38 19.23 -7.83
CA THR A 130 -13.63 18.39 -9.03
C THR A 130 -13.70 16.89 -8.77
N GLY A 131 -13.44 16.44 -7.54
CA GLY A 131 -13.44 15.03 -7.13
C GLY A 131 -12.29 14.18 -7.73
N ARG A 132 -11.54 14.73 -8.70
CA ARG A 132 -10.43 14.06 -9.40
C ARG A 132 -9.30 13.72 -8.43
N ILE A 133 -8.69 12.55 -8.61
CA ILE A 133 -7.51 12.16 -7.84
C ILE A 133 -6.32 13.03 -8.29
N GLN A 134 -5.79 13.84 -7.37
CA GLN A 134 -4.61 14.68 -7.57
C GLN A 134 -3.30 13.94 -7.30
N GLY A 135 -3.33 12.85 -6.51
CA GLY A 135 -2.16 12.03 -6.26
C GLY A 135 -2.36 10.96 -5.19
N ASN A 136 -1.42 10.02 -5.10
CA ASN A 136 -1.40 8.94 -4.13
C ASN A 136 -0.22 9.13 -3.17
N LEU A 137 -0.48 9.08 -1.86
CA LEU A 137 0.54 9.00 -0.83
C LEU A 137 0.77 7.52 -0.48
N TYR A 138 1.96 7.02 -0.83
CA TYR A 138 2.41 5.70 -0.43
C TYR A 138 3.42 5.81 0.73
N VAL A 139 3.47 4.77 1.58
CA VAL A 139 4.56 4.55 2.54
C VAL A 139 5.23 3.22 2.20
N LEU A 140 6.56 3.23 2.14
CA LEU A 140 7.42 2.08 1.88
C LEU A 140 7.95 1.56 3.23
N HIS A 141 7.82 0.25 3.47
CA HIS A 141 8.20 -0.36 4.74
C HIS A 141 9.48 -1.20 4.62
N ASP A 142 10.28 -1.26 5.67
CA ASP A 142 11.49 -2.09 5.79
C ASP A 142 11.21 -3.52 6.31
N GLU A 143 10.02 -3.75 6.85
CA GLU A 143 9.44 -5.05 7.17
C GLU A 143 7.97 -5.11 6.67
N PRO A 144 7.43 -6.24 6.17
CA PRO A 144 6.05 -6.25 5.72
C PRO A 144 5.12 -6.25 6.94
N LEU A 145 4.22 -5.29 7.00
CA LEU A 145 3.28 -5.11 8.12
C LEU A 145 2.47 -6.38 8.42
N THR A 146 1.90 -6.47 9.62
CA THR A 146 0.82 -7.44 9.88
C THR A 146 -0.43 -7.12 9.04
N PRO A 147 -1.30 -8.12 8.77
CA PRO A 147 -2.61 -7.88 8.16
C PRO A 147 -3.44 -6.82 8.92
N PHE A 148 -3.45 -6.84 10.25
CA PHE A 148 -4.08 -5.81 11.08
C PHE A 148 -3.54 -4.39 10.82
N GLU A 149 -2.21 -4.19 10.89
CA GLU A 149 -1.59 -2.87 10.66
C GLU A 149 -1.85 -2.34 9.24
N ALA A 150 -1.85 -3.21 8.23
CA ALA A 150 -2.17 -2.79 6.86
C ALA A 150 -3.62 -2.32 6.70
N MET A 151 -4.58 -2.90 7.43
CA MET A 151 -5.97 -2.41 7.44
C MET A 151 -6.12 -1.07 8.16
N GLN A 152 -5.33 -0.84 9.22
CA GLN A 152 -5.28 0.45 9.92
C GLN A 152 -4.65 1.57 9.07
N LEU A 153 -3.71 1.24 8.19
CA LEU A 153 -2.90 2.20 7.43
C LEU A 153 -3.37 2.42 5.98
N ASP A 154 -3.98 1.44 5.33
CA ASP A 154 -4.46 1.48 3.94
C ASP A 154 -5.96 1.13 3.90
N PRO A 155 -6.88 2.12 3.94
CA PRO A 155 -8.32 1.87 4.00
C PRO A 155 -8.90 1.11 2.80
N ASP A 156 -8.15 1.03 1.70
CA ASP A 156 -8.51 0.27 0.49
C ASP A 156 -7.95 -1.17 0.51
N TYR A 157 -7.23 -1.61 1.57
CA TYR A 157 -6.49 -2.87 1.58
C TYR A 157 -7.38 -4.12 1.41
N LEU A 158 -8.49 -4.23 2.15
CA LEU A 158 -9.43 -5.35 1.97
C LEU A 158 -10.08 -5.33 0.56
N GLY A 159 -10.29 -4.14 -0.01
CA GLY A 159 -10.74 -3.98 -1.39
C GLY A 159 -9.70 -4.46 -2.41
N LEU A 160 -8.41 -4.20 -2.17
CA LEU A 160 -7.30 -4.69 -2.98
C LEU A 160 -7.21 -6.23 -2.91
N VAL A 161 -7.32 -6.83 -1.72
CA VAL A 161 -7.29 -8.29 -1.55
C VAL A 161 -8.46 -8.94 -2.29
N SER A 162 -9.68 -8.40 -2.14
CA SER A 162 -10.86 -8.87 -2.89
C SER A 162 -10.67 -8.80 -4.41
N GLN A 163 -10.14 -7.67 -4.92
CA GLN A 163 -9.83 -7.49 -6.34
C GLN A 163 -8.72 -8.42 -6.83
N ALA A 164 -7.74 -8.76 -5.99
CA ALA A 164 -6.65 -9.64 -6.35
C ALA A 164 -7.11 -11.07 -6.68
N LEU A 165 -8.12 -11.59 -5.96
CA LEU A 165 -8.67 -12.94 -6.15
C LEU A 165 -9.25 -13.13 -7.57
N THR A 166 -9.82 -12.09 -8.17
CA THR A 166 -10.40 -12.12 -9.53
C THR A 166 -9.52 -11.50 -10.61
N HIS A 167 -8.38 -10.91 -10.23
CA HIS A 167 -7.47 -10.20 -11.14
C HIS A 167 -6.93 -11.09 -12.29
N ALA A 168 -6.80 -10.54 -13.50
CA ALA A 168 -6.42 -11.33 -14.69
C ALA A 168 -5.05 -12.03 -14.57
N SER A 169 -4.06 -11.40 -13.93
CA SER A 169 -2.74 -12.01 -13.70
C SER A 169 -2.77 -13.07 -12.59
N LYS A 170 -2.49 -14.33 -12.96
CA LYS A 170 -2.43 -15.48 -12.04
C LYS A 170 -1.44 -15.33 -10.88
N ALA A 171 -0.37 -14.56 -11.06
CA ALA A 171 0.56 -14.23 -9.97
C ALA A 171 -0.13 -13.41 -8.86
N VAL A 172 -0.96 -12.42 -9.26
CA VAL A 172 -1.74 -11.60 -8.35
C VAL A 172 -2.84 -12.41 -7.66
N GLN A 173 -3.53 -13.30 -8.38
CA GLN A 173 -4.52 -14.22 -7.78
C GLN A 173 -3.89 -15.10 -6.69
N ARG A 174 -2.74 -15.72 -6.97
CA ARG A 174 -2.06 -16.61 -6.02
C ARG A 174 -1.59 -15.87 -4.77
N VAL A 175 -1.04 -14.67 -4.93
CA VAL A 175 -0.62 -13.83 -3.79
C VAL A 175 -1.83 -13.32 -3.01
N GLY A 176 -2.91 -12.91 -3.69
CA GLY A 176 -4.17 -12.50 -3.04
C GLY A 176 -4.80 -13.61 -2.19
N LEU A 177 -4.77 -14.86 -2.65
CA LEU A 177 -5.24 -16.01 -1.87
C LEU A 177 -4.35 -16.28 -0.64
N HIS A 178 -3.02 -16.21 -0.80
CA HIS A 178 -2.09 -16.33 0.33
C HIS A 178 -2.29 -15.21 1.36
N THR A 179 -2.49 -13.98 0.90
CA THR A 179 -2.82 -12.82 1.73
C THR A 179 -4.15 -13.00 2.48
N LEU A 180 -5.15 -13.66 1.88
CA LEU A 180 -6.42 -13.95 2.54
C LEU A 180 -6.27 -14.98 3.67
N TRP A 181 -5.40 -15.98 3.53
CA TRP A 181 -5.08 -16.91 4.61
C TRP A 181 -4.32 -16.22 5.75
N GLU A 182 -3.31 -15.39 5.43
CA GLU A 182 -2.61 -14.57 6.43
C GLU A 182 -3.58 -13.67 7.23
N ILE A 183 -4.59 -13.09 6.57
CA ILE A 183 -5.64 -12.28 7.23
C ILE A 183 -6.48 -13.12 8.21
N ALA A 184 -6.79 -14.38 7.86
CA ALA A 184 -7.58 -15.27 8.71
C ALA A 184 -6.78 -15.81 9.92
N GLU A 185 -5.46 -15.92 9.79
CA GLU A 185 -4.55 -16.40 10.85
C GLU A 185 -3.99 -15.29 11.75
N ASP A 186 -4.20 -14.00 11.43
CA ASP A 186 -3.73 -12.86 12.23
C ASP A 186 -4.35 -12.90 13.65
N PRO A 187 -3.56 -12.97 14.75
CA PRO A 187 -4.08 -13.03 16.12
C PRO A 187 -4.94 -11.82 16.54
N LEU A 188 -4.71 -10.65 15.95
CA LEU A 188 -5.44 -9.42 16.26
C LEU A 188 -6.78 -9.32 15.49
N LEU A 189 -6.99 -10.16 14.47
CA LEU A 189 -8.22 -10.26 13.69
C LEU A 189 -9.03 -11.52 14.04
N SER A 190 -8.38 -12.68 14.15
CA SER A 190 -9.04 -13.95 14.50
C SER A 190 -9.73 -13.91 15.88
N GLY A 191 -9.18 -13.16 16.84
CA GLY A 191 -9.80 -12.89 18.14
C GLY A 191 -10.81 -11.74 18.17
N ARG A 192 -11.07 -11.05 17.04
CA ARG A 192 -11.97 -9.88 16.95
C ARG A 192 -12.89 -9.99 15.75
N SER A 193 -14.15 -10.35 15.98
CA SER A 193 -15.16 -10.37 14.92
C SER A 193 -15.22 -9.01 14.21
N LEU A 194 -14.97 -9.03 12.89
CA LEU A 194 -15.12 -7.84 12.05
C LEU A 194 -16.54 -7.27 12.21
N PRO A 195 -16.69 -5.94 12.41
CA PRO A 195 -18.00 -5.34 12.66
C PRO A 195 -19.03 -5.73 11.60
N THR A 196 -20.04 -6.48 12.02
CA THR A 196 -21.11 -6.96 11.14
C THR A 196 -21.85 -5.79 10.51
N ARG A 197 -22.51 -6.02 9.36
CA ARG A 197 -23.28 -4.97 8.67
C ARG A 197 -24.30 -4.28 9.59
N LEU A 198 -24.84 -5.02 10.58
CA LEU A 198 -25.73 -4.52 11.63
C LEU A 198 -25.01 -3.68 12.68
N GLN A 199 -23.83 -4.09 13.19
CA GLN A 199 -23.03 -3.28 14.11
C GLN A 199 -22.59 -1.95 13.46
N VAL A 200 -22.25 -1.95 12.16
CA VAL A 200 -21.93 -0.73 11.39
C VAL A 200 -23.18 0.07 10.98
N LEU A 201 -24.39 -0.41 11.29
CA LEU A 201 -25.62 0.41 11.28
C LEU A 201 -25.89 0.96 12.69
N ALA A 202 -25.85 0.11 13.70
CA ALA A 202 -26.05 0.47 15.10
C ALA A 202 -25.13 1.60 15.54
N HIS A 203 -23.83 1.54 15.21
CA HIS A 203 -22.88 2.60 15.57
C HIS A 203 -23.26 3.96 14.96
N ARG A 204 -23.66 3.99 13.67
CA ARG A 204 -24.11 5.24 13.02
C ARG A 204 -25.41 5.76 13.61
N LEU A 205 -26.36 4.87 13.89
CA LEU A 205 -27.61 5.25 14.56
C LEU A 205 -27.31 5.83 15.96
N THR A 206 -26.37 5.26 16.73
CA THR A 206 -25.97 5.84 18.01
C THR A 206 -25.23 7.17 17.85
N ASP A 207 -24.33 7.32 16.88
CA ASP A 207 -23.63 8.59 16.61
C ASP A 207 -24.63 9.71 16.25
N GLU A 208 -25.67 9.40 15.47
CA GLU A 208 -26.77 10.32 15.14
C GLU A 208 -27.71 10.63 16.32
N HIS A 209 -27.68 9.84 17.41
CA HIS A 209 -28.53 10.02 18.60
C HIS A 209 -27.79 10.52 19.85
N THR A 210 -26.45 10.56 19.86
CA THR A 210 -25.66 11.09 21.01
C THR A 210 -24.69 12.21 20.64
N GLY A 211 -24.54 12.56 19.36
CA GLY A 211 -23.81 13.76 18.94
C GLY A 211 -24.66 15.03 19.06
N GLU A 212 -24.25 15.98 19.90
CA GLU A 212 -24.80 17.35 19.88
C GLU A 212 -24.60 17.95 18.49
N ALA A 213 -25.69 18.32 17.82
CA ALA A 213 -25.61 18.96 16.51
C ALA A 213 -24.89 20.32 16.64
N PRO A 214 -23.85 20.62 15.84
CA PRO A 214 -23.27 21.95 15.81
C PRO A 214 -24.31 22.93 15.24
N SER A 215 -24.98 23.64 16.14
CA SER A 215 -26.07 24.55 15.80
C SER A 215 -25.55 25.64 14.84
N TYR A 216 -25.96 25.54 13.58
CA TYR A 216 -25.78 26.62 12.62
C TYR A 216 -26.60 27.82 13.13
N PRO A 217 -26.00 29.00 13.32
CA PRO A 217 -26.70 30.17 13.86
C PRO A 217 -27.65 30.75 12.80
N GLN A 218 -28.83 30.16 12.67
CA GLN A 218 -29.96 30.78 12.00
C GLN A 218 -30.37 32.03 12.80
N LYS A 219 -30.52 33.16 12.10
CA LYS A 219 -31.13 34.35 12.70
C LYS A 219 -32.62 34.08 12.97
N PRO A 220 -33.19 34.58 14.07
CA PRO A 220 -34.61 34.52 14.30
C PRO A 220 -35.32 35.59 13.46
N ASP A 221 -35.71 35.25 12.24
CA ASP A 221 -36.70 36.04 11.51
C ASP A 221 -38.09 35.79 12.12
N ALA A 222 -38.85 36.87 12.30
CA ALA A 222 -39.94 36.92 13.25
C ALA A 222 -41.16 36.09 12.82
N ALA A 223 -41.79 35.42 13.79
CA ALA A 223 -43.09 34.81 13.61
C ALA A 223 -44.14 35.88 13.24
N LYS A 224 -44.79 35.70 12.10
CA LYS A 224 -46.11 36.28 11.81
C LYS A 224 -47.12 35.16 11.70
N SER A 225 -47.76 34.87 12.84
CA SER A 225 -48.96 34.05 12.88
C SER A 225 -50.17 34.98 12.82
N GLU A 226 -50.99 34.82 11.80
CA GLU A 226 -52.32 35.42 11.70
C GLU A 226 -53.30 34.29 11.35
N GLU A 227 -54.51 34.33 11.92
CA GLU A 227 -55.39 33.17 12.12
C GLU A 227 -56.86 33.54 11.82
N GLY A 228 -57.63 32.58 11.27
CA GLY A 228 -59.07 32.71 10.99
C GLY A 228 -59.41 33.24 9.58
N GLU A 229 -60.58 32.95 8.99
CA GLU A 229 -61.68 32.05 9.38
C GLU A 229 -62.31 31.38 8.12
N ASP A 230 -63.55 30.85 8.23
CA ASP A 230 -64.44 30.31 7.18
C ASP A 230 -64.15 28.91 6.56
N ALA A 231 -64.56 27.88 7.32
CA ALA A 231 -65.60 26.89 6.97
C ALA A 231 -65.63 26.29 5.53
N LEU A 232 -65.63 24.96 5.35
CA LEU A 232 -66.76 24.05 5.66
C LEU A 232 -66.36 22.56 5.62
N LEU A 233 -67.14 21.70 6.28
CA LEU A 233 -66.98 20.23 6.30
C LEU A 233 -67.68 19.54 5.12
N ARG A 234 -66.99 18.62 4.42
CA ARG A 234 -67.60 17.38 3.90
C ARG A 234 -66.60 16.32 3.42
N ASN A 235 -66.91 15.07 3.73
CA ASN A 235 -66.47 13.87 2.99
C ASN A 235 -67.48 13.61 1.83
N ASP A 236 -67.41 12.59 0.97
CA ASP A 236 -66.47 11.48 0.71
C ASP A 236 -66.11 11.53 -0.82
N GLU A 237 -65.62 10.55 -1.60
CA GLU A 237 -65.25 9.12 -1.49
C GLU A 237 -64.15 8.84 -2.59
N PRO A 238 -63.47 7.67 -2.65
CA PRO A 238 -62.39 7.41 -3.63
C PRO A 238 -62.89 6.84 -4.99
N PRO A 239 -62.14 7.02 -6.10
CA PRO A 239 -62.44 6.36 -7.37
C PRO A 239 -62.16 4.84 -7.33
N ALA A 240 -63.07 4.06 -7.92
CA ALA A 240 -63.12 2.60 -7.78
C ALA A 240 -62.21 1.81 -8.74
N SER A 241 -62.06 0.52 -8.42
CA SER A 241 -61.40 -0.52 -9.23
C SER A 241 -62.40 -1.20 -10.17
N GLU A 242 -61.98 -1.55 -11.40
CA GLU A 242 -62.00 -2.94 -11.93
C GLU A 242 -61.68 -3.01 -13.44
N SER A 243 -60.84 -3.98 -13.83
CA SER A 243 -60.80 -4.60 -15.19
C SER A 243 -59.84 -5.81 -15.21
N GLU A 244 -60.28 -6.91 -14.58
CA GLU A 244 -60.02 -8.34 -14.90
C GLU A 244 -58.58 -8.88 -15.11
N ALA A 245 -58.39 -10.22 -15.00
CA ALA A 245 -57.07 -10.85 -15.01
C ALA A 245 -57.01 -12.27 -15.60
N GLY A 246 -55.93 -12.56 -16.35
CA GLY A 246 -55.51 -13.91 -16.77
C GLY A 246 -56.14 -14.45 -18.07
N PRO A 247 -55.79 -15.68 -18.52
CA PRO A 247 -54.96 -16.67 -17.82
C PRO A 247 -53.70 -17.19 -18.58
N TYR A 248 -52.74 -17.68 -17.78
CA TYR A 248 -51.78 -18.80 -17.95
C TYR A 248 -51.09 -19.20 -19.29
N SER A 249 -49.89 -19.75 -19.10
CA SER A 249 -48.95 -20.25 -20.11
C SER A 249 -49.29 -21.61 -20.73
N THR A 250 -48.61 -21.93 -21.84
CA THR A 250 -47.94 -23.22 -22.06
C THR A 250 -46.60 -22.98 -22.73
#